data_AF-A0A971WV85-F1
#
_entry.id   AF-A0A971WV85-F1
#
_cell.length_a   1.000
_cell.length_b   1.000
_cell.length_c   1.000
_cell.angle_alpha   90.00
_cell.angle_beta   90.00
_cell.angle_gamma   90.00
#
_symmetry.space_group_name_H-M   'P 1'
#
loop_
_entity.id
_entity.type
_entity.pdbx_description
1 polymer ?
#
loop_
_entity_poly.entity_id
_entity_poly.type
_entity_poly.pdbx_seq_one_letter_code
_entity_poly.pdbx_strand_id
1 'polypeptide(L)'
;MRKNSKVHFLTSYVEYLMDNGIRSEEYYVGDASRFIRYLLANVTEKDVINFIEQSAQGVTYKLRLQKTLKRFFTFAAQNLAIKTLPQINKEMLLASNQEQKLDSS
;
A
#
# COMPACT_ATOMS: atom_id res chain seq x y z
N MET A 1 -0.92 1.90 28.21
CA MET A 1 -0.66 1.64 26.78
C MET A 1 -1.19 2.82 25.97
N ARG A 2 -0.34 3.61 25.31
CA ARG A 2 -0.78 4.77 24.53
C ARG A 2 -1.65 4.29 23.36
N LYS A 3 -2.86 4.86 23.25
CA LYS A 3 -3.81 4.66 22.16
C LYS A 3 -3.17 5.00 20.81
N ASN A 4 -3.03 4.01 19.93
CA ASN A 4 -2.96 4.09 18.47
C ASN A 4 -2.48 5.44 17.88
N SER A 5 -1.26 5.88 18.20
CA SER A 5 -0.55 6.74 17.25
C SER A 5 -0.38 5.89 15.99
N LYS A 6 -0.75 6.42 14.83
CA LYS A 6 -0.53 5.72 13.56
C LYS A 6 0.97 5.46 13.45
N VAL A 7 1.38 4.24 13.74
CA VAL A 7 2.76 3.78 13.61
C VAL A 7 3.06 3.76 12.12
N HIS A 8 3.78 4.77 11.65
CA HIS A 8 4.22 4.83 10.26
C HIS A 8 5.37 3.84 10.10
N PHE A 9 5.15 2.79 9.30
CA PHE A 9 6.03 1.62 9.21
C PHE A 9 7.52 1.94 9.15
N LEU A 10 7.95 2.81 8.22
CA LEU A 10 9.36 3.17 8.07
C LEU A 10 9.88 4.02 9.24
N THR A 11 9.08 4.93 9.77
CA THR A 11 9.46 5.74 10.94
C THR A 11 9.74 4.84 12.13
N SER A 12 8.89 3.84 12.37
CA SER A 12 9.08 2.94 13.51
C SER A 12 10.17 1.90 13.28
N TYR A 13 10.52 1.60 12.03
CA TYR A 13 11.74 0.84 11.76
C TYR A 13 13.00 1.67 12.08
N VAL A 14 13.03 2.96 11.74
CA VAL A 14 14.14 3.85 12.11
C VAL A 14 14.26 3.96 13.64
N GLU A 15 13.13 4.15 14.35
CA GLU A 15 13.09 4.16 15.81
C GLU A 15 13.66 2.86 16.39
N TYR A 16 13.25 1.70 15.86
CA TYR A 16 13.79 0.40 16.25
C TYR A 16 15.32 0.31 16.06
N LEU A 17 15.86 0.77 14.93
CA LEU A 17 17.30 0.74 14.70
C LEU A 17 18.05 1.61 15.72
N MET A 18 17.53 2.81 16.01
CA MET A 18 18.11 3.71 17.01
C MET A 18 18.11 3.09 18.41
N ASP A 19 16.98 2.52 18.83
CA ASP A 19 16.82 1.90 20.16
C ASP A 19 17.78 0.71 20.36
N ASN A 20 18.19 0.05 19.27
CA ASN A 20 19.15 -1.06 19.30
C ASN A 20 20.61 -0.61 19.08
N GLY A 21 20.88 0.69 19.05
CA GLY A 21 22.22 1.24 18.84
C GLY A 21 22.77 1.03 17.43
N ILE A 22 21.93 0.70 16.46
CA ILE A 22 22.31 0.48 15.07
C ILE A 22 22.41 1.85 14.38
N ARG A 23 23.64 2.32 14.16
CA ARG A 23 23.92 3.65 13.58
C ARG A 23 24.01 3.67 12.05
N SER A 24 24.05 2.48 11.44
CA SER A 24 24.16 2.28 9.99
C SER A 24 22.80 2.38 9.29
N GLU A 25 22.01 3.41 9.61
CA GLU A 25 20.64 3.59 9.11
C GLU A 25 20.57 3.48 7.58
N GLU A 26 21.55 4.03 6.88
CA GLU A 26 21.63 4.02 5.42
C GLU A 26 21.60 2.61 4.81
N TYR A 27 22.24 1.62 5.45
CA TYR A 27 22.25 0.25 4.98
C TYR A 27 20.90 -0.43 5.24
N TYR A 28 20.42 -0.38 6.49
CA TYR A 28 19.20 -1.07 6.89
C TYR A 28 17.95 -0.47 6.26
N VAL A 29 17.81 0.86 6.32
CA VAL A 29 16.71 1.58 5.67
C VAL A 29 16.83 1.51 4.16
N GLY A 30 18.07 1.55 3.62
CA GLY A 30 18.33 1.36 2.20
C GLY A 30 17.80 0.02 1.69
N ASP A 31 18.13 -1.08 2.36
CA ASP A 31 17.68 -2.42 1.96
C ASP A 31 16.17 -2.62 2.15
N ALA A 32 15.60 -2.13 3.25
CA ALA A 32 14.15 -2.13 3.44
C ALA A 32 13.46 -1.32 2.32
N SER A 33 14.00 -0.16 1.94
CA SER A 33 13.48 0.67 0.85
C SER A 33 13.55 -0.05 -0.49
N ARG A 34 14.67 -0.73 -0.80
CA ARG A 34 14.82 -1.54 -2.01
C ARG A 34 13.78 -2.66 -2.07
N PHE A 35 13.55 -3.36 -0.96
CA PHE A 35 12.55 -4.41 -0.89
C PHE A 35 11.12 -3.86 -1.08
N ILE A 36 10.77 -2.75 -0.43
CA ILE A 36 9.46 -2.10 -0.62
C ILE A 36 9.27 -1.66 -2.07
N ARG A 37 10.30 -1.12 -2.71
CA ARG A 37 10.26 -0.75 -4.14
C ARG A 37 10.05 -1.99 -5.02
N TYR A 38 10.71 -3.09 -4.71
CA TYR A 38 10.48 -4.36 -5.39
C TYR A 38 9.02 -4.82 -5.24
N LEU A 39 8.47 -4.83 -4.03
CA LEU A 39 7.06 -5.19 -3.81
C LEU A 39 6.12 -4.28 -4.59
N LEU A 40 6.37 -2.96 -4.54
CA LEU A 40 5.55 -1.96 -5.21
C LEU A 40 5.63 -2.06 -6.73
N ALA A 41 6.76 -2.46 -7.30
CA ALA A 41 6.92 -2.68 -8.73
C ALA A 41 6.21 -3.95 -9.24
N ASN A 42 5.86 -4.87 -8.35
CA ASN A 42 5.23 -6.15 -8.68
C ASN A 42 3.77 -6.22 -8.20
N VAL A 43 3.26 -5.17 -7.56
CA VAL A 43 1.89 -5.15 -7.07
C VAL A 43 0.92 -5.15 -8.25
N THR A 44 -0.08 -6.03 -8.21
CA THR A 44 -1.07 -6.17 -9.28
C THR A 44 -2.33 -5.38 -8.97
N GLU A 45 -3.18 -5.20 -9.98
CA GLU A 45 -4.52 -4.65 -9.80
C GLU A 45 -5.37 -5.45 -8.80
N LYS A 46 -5.24 -6.79 -8.84
CA LYS A 46 -5.93 -7.69 -7.91
C LYS A 46 -5.47 -7.48 -6.46
N ASP A 47 -4.18 -7.27 -6.23
CA ASP A 47 -3.65 -7.00 -4.89
C ASP A 47 -4.21 -5.69 -4.32
N VAL A 48 -4.33 -4.67 -5.17
CA VAL A 48 -4.91 -3.37 -4.77
C VAL A 48 -6.39 -3.51 -4.43
N ILE A 49 -7.16 -4.24 -5.24
CA ILE A 49 -8.58 -4.50 -4.96
C ILE A 49 -8.72 -5.25 -3.63
N ASN A 50 -7.98 -6.35 -3.46
CA ASN A 50 -8.01 -7.15 -2.24
C ASN A 50 -7.66 -6.31 -1.00
N PHE A 51 -6.64 -5.45 -1.11
CA PHE A 51 -6.27 -4.54 -0.03
C PHE A 51 -7.41 -3.56 0.32
N ILE A 52 -8.08 -2.97 -0.67
CA ILE A 52 -9.20 -2.04 -0.46
C ILE A 52 -10.38 -2.75 0.22
N GLU A 53 -10.73 -3.93 -0.27
CA GLU A 53 -11.83 -4.75 0.24
C GLU A 53 -11.60 -5.18 1.70
N GLN A 54 -10.37 -5.61 2.02
CA GLN A 54 -10.01 -5.99 3.40
C GLN A 54 -9.94 -4.77 4.35
N SER A 55 -9.52 -3.61 3.86
CA SER A 55 -9.25 -2.43 4.69
C SER A 55 -10.48 -1.57 4.99
N ALA A 56 -11.53 -1.67 4.17
CA ALA A 56 -12.67 -0.76 4.23
C ALA A 56 -13.99 -1.48 3.97
N GLN A 57 -14.87 -1.53 4.98
CA GLN A 57 -16.19 -2.16 4.87
C GLN A 57 -17.23 -1.30 4.14
N GLY A 58 -17.06 0.04 4.11
CA GLY A 58 -18.03 0.97 3.53
C GLY A 58 -17.57 1.62 2.22
N VAL A 59 -18.52 1.81 1.28
CA VAL A 59 -18.28 2.40 -0.05
C VAL A 59 -17.53 3.73 0.02
N THR A 60 -17.94 4.64 0.91
CA THR A 60 -17.27 5.94 1.10
C THR A 60 -15.80 5.79 1.50
N TYR A 61 -15.48 4.83 2.36
CA TYR A 61 -14.10 4.59 2.77
C TYR A 61 -13.30 3.93 1.64
N LYS A 62 -13.88 2.96 0.92
CA LYS A 62 -13.25 2.36 -0.27
C LYS A 62 -12.88 3.43 -1.32
N LEU A 63 -13.81 4.34 -1.64
CA LEU A 63 -13.57 5.45 -2.57
C LEU A 63 -12.48 6.41 -2.08
N ARG A 64 -12.45 6.73 -0.78
CA ARG A 64 -11.37 7.53 -0.19
C ARG A 64 -10.02 6.83 -0.31
N LEU A 65 -9.96 5.53 0.01
CA LEU A 65 -8.74 4.73 -0.03
C LEU A 65 -8.18 4.62 -1.45
N GLN A 66 -9.04 4.38 -2.45
CA GLN A 66 -8.68 4.44 -3.86
C GLN A 66 -8.04 5.78 -4.25
N LYS A 67 -8.66 6.90 -3.86
CA LYS A 67 -8.14 8.24 -4.17
C LYS A 67 -6.76 8.46 -3.54
N THR A 68 -6.53 7.97 -2.32
CA THR A 68 -5.22 8.07 -1.66
C THR A 68 -4.17 7.18 -2.31
N LEU A 69 -4.51 5.94 -2.69
CA LEU A 69 -3.61 5.03 -3.38
C LEU A 69 -3.23 5.55 -4.77
N LYS A 70 -4.18 6.15 -5.50
CA LYS A 70 -3.89 6.80 -6.80
C LYS A 70 -2.82 7.89 -6.67
N ARG A 71 -2.91 8.71 -5.63
CA ARG A 71 -1.89 9.74 -5.34
C ARG A 71 -0.54 9.11 -5.00
N PHE A 72 -0.55 8.04 -4.20
CA PHE A 72 0.67 7.31 -3.85
C PHE A 72 1.34 6.68 -5.08
N PHE A 73 0.59 6.03 -5.97
CA PHE A 73 1.14 5.47 -7.21
C PHE A 73 1.65 6.55 -8.16
N THR A 74 0.98 7.71 -8.24
CA THR A 74 1.50 8.85 -9.00
C THR A 74 2.86 9.30 -8.44
N PHE A 75 2.97 9.44 -7.12
CA PHE A 75 4.24 9.74 -6.45
C PHE A 75 5.31 8.69 -6.76
N ALA A 76 4.97 7.40 -6.67
CA ALA A 76 5.88 6.30 -6.91
C ALA A 76 6.41 6.27 -8.35
N ALA A 77 5.55 6.52 -9.35
CA ALA A 77 5.96 6.64 -10.74
C ALA A 77 6.95 7.80 -10.94
N GLN A 78 6.64 8.97 -10.38
CA GLN A 78 7.40 10.19 -10.59
C GLN A 78 8.73 10.23 -9.84
N ASN A 79 8.74 9.74 -8.60
CA ASN A 79 9.86 9.96 -7.66
C ASN A 79 10.65 8.68 -7.37
N LEU A 80 10.06 7.51 -7.61
CA LEU A 80 10.70 6.22 -7.33
C LEU A 80 11.07 5.45 -8.60
N ALA A 81 10.78 6.00 -9.78
CA ALA A 81 11.00 5.40 -11.10
C ALA A 81 10.36 4.00 -11.28
N ILE A 82 9.27 3.73 -10.55
CA ILE A 82 8.53 2.48 -10.65
C ILE A 82 7.57 2.57 -11.84
N LYS A 83 7.90 1.87 -12.94
CA LYS A 83 7.17 1.96 -14.21
C LYS A 83 5.92 1.09 -14.26
N THR A 84 5.90 0.00 -13.49
CA THR A 84 4.78 -0.95 -13.45
C THR A 84 3.99 -0.70 -12.18
N LEU A 85 2.95 0.14 -12.28
CA LEU A 85 2.04 0.41 -11.18
C LEU A 85 0.61 0.12 -11.62
N PRO A 86 -0.24 -0.44 -10.75
CA PRO A 86 -1.64 -0.68 -11.07
C PRO A 86 -2.35 0.61 -11.40
N GLN A 87 -3.19 0.56 -12.43
CA GLN A 87 -4.14 1.62 -12.68
C GLN A 87 -5.32 1.44 -11.73
N ILE A 88 -5.70 2.50 -11.02
CA ILE A 88 -6.90 2.49 -10.18
C ILE A 88 -7.97 3.30 -10.90
N ASN A 89 -8.94 2.61 -11.52
CA ASN A 89 -10.12 3.22 -12.12
C ASN A 89 -11.39 2.89 -11.30
N LYS A 90 -12.47 3.62 -11.55
CA LYS A 90 -13.74 3.45 -10.80
C LYS A 90 -14.43 2.12 -11.10
N GLU A 91 -14.14 1.51 -12.25
CA GLU A 91 -14.80 0.30 -12.75
C GLU A 91 -14.32 -0.97 -12.05
N MET A 92 -13.10 -0.98 -11.53
CA MET A 92 -12.52 -2.11 -10.79
C MET A 92 -13.32 -2.57 -9.56
N LEU A 93 -14.00 -1.66 -8.86
CA LEU A 93 -14.88 -2.01 -7.71
C LEU A 93 -16.26 -2.53 -8.14
N LEU A 94 -16.69 -2.20 -9.36
CA LEU A 94 -17.98 -2.65 -9.89
C LEU A 94 -17.87 -4.08 -10.43
N ALA A 95 -16.71 -4.43 -11.01
CA ALA A 95 -16.41 -5.78 -11.50
C ALA A 95 -16.29 -6.82 -10.36
N SER A 96 -15.68 -6.47 -9.23
CA SER A 96 -15.54 -7.38 -8.07
C SER A 96 -16.88 -7.74 -7.40
N ASN A 97 -17.93 -6.90 -7.57
CA ASN A 97 -19.27 -7.21 -7.09
C ASN A 97 -20.06 -8.15 -8.02
N GLN A 98 -19.62 -8.34 -9.27
CA GLN A 98 -20.28 -9.23 -10.23
C GLN A 98 -19.75 -10.67 -10.12
N GLU A 99 -18.45 -10.87 -9.88
CA GLU A 99 -17.86 -12.21 -9.71
C GLU A 99 -18.34 -12.92 -8.44
N GLN A 100 -18.60 -12.21 -7.34
CA GLN A 100 -19.13 -12.82 -6.10
C GLN A 100 -20.59 -13.32 -6.23
N LYS A 101 -21.36 -12.86 -7.22
CA LYS A 101 -22.75 -13.31 -7.45
C LYS A 101 -22.84 -14.57 -8.30
N LEU A 102 -21.84 -14.88 -9.13
CA LEU A 102 -21.86 -16.05 -10.01
C LEU A 102 -21.45 -17.34 -9.29
N ASP A 103 -20.66 -17.26 -8.21
CA ASP A 103 -20.19 -18.44 -7.46
C ASP A 103 -21.16 -18.86 -6.33
N SER A 104 -22.32 -18.21 -6.25
CA SER A 104 -23.36 -18.43 -5.24
C SER A 104 -24.75 -18.69 -5.84
N SER A 105 -24.83 -18.95 -7.15
CA SER A 105 -26.06 -19.29 -7.88
C SER A 105 -26.02 -20.71 -8.42
#